data_AF-A0A2E0K2D1-F1
#
_entry.id   AF-A0A2E0K2D1-F1
#
_cell.length_a   1.000
_cell.length_b   1.000
_cell.length_c   1.000
_cell.angle_alpha   90.00
_cell.angle_beta   90.00
_cell.angle_gamma   90.00
#
_symmetry.space_group_name_H-M   'P 1'
#
loop_
_entity.id
_entity.type
_entity.pdbx_description
1 polymer ?
#
loop_
_entity_poly.entity_id
_entity_poly.type
_entity_poly.pdbx_seq_one_letter_code
_entity_poly.pdbx_strand_id
1 'polypeptide(L)'
;MYENCQDVLVASEHRSVLSVLKTVEERASSDGLYAVGYVAYEASHAFDRKFPQRHIDMPLVCFALFANETHISSLTDLYSPDEQTVADWQLLESRESFESKVDRIKSMIGAGEVYQINLTSRMSNQSQVTLADFVRWSLDMPHAVFLSGPEMTVCSASPELFFERDEGVVWSKPMKGTVGRKPEAVADEANAHWLQASTKNRAENVMITDMVRNDLARLSCTGKVSVDELFGVERYPSVWQMTSTVKTEVSASIADIFTALFPAASITGAPKHAAVEVIDRLEDSPRGLYTGALGVIAPSGFASFNVAIRTAWSDLRSKKSRFGVGCGIVWDSDPSDEFEELQTKARILKQPDPGFHLFETMGITKGKITRLARHLSRLEKSAQYWSFAFDKQSVETYLTELLRSIDSRQQWRLRLQLNRCGALSHTLHTFVPDPVATDGDCLSLSISPTPVESKDPFLIHKTSRREAYDRAVAEVPLGV
;
A
#
# COMPACT_ATOMS: atom_id res chain seq x y z
N MET A 1 9.98 11.08 -10.92
CA MET A 1 8.90 12.03 -11.23
C MET A 1 9.00 12.42 -12.69
N TYR A 2 7.87 12.54 -13.38
CA TYR A 2 7.79 12.86 -14.81
C TYR A 2 6.91 14.09 -14.99
N GLU A 3 7.47 15.15 -15.58
CA GLU A 3 6.81 16.45 -15.75
C GLU A 3 6.95 16.94 -17.19
N ASN A 4 6.14 17.92 -17.59
CA ASN A 4 6.12 18.47 -18.96
C ASN A 4 5.75 17.42 -20.02
N CYS A 5 4.54 16.86 -19.88
CA CYS A 5 3.95 15.91 -20.81
C CYS A 5 4.01 16.43 -22.26
N GLN A 6 4.57 15.63 -23.16
CA GLN A 6 4.73 15.96 -24.57
C GLN A 6 3.53 15.52 -25.40
N ASP A 7 2.96 14.36 -25.06
CA ASP A 7 1.87 13.73 -25.80
C ASP A 7 1.14 12.72 -24.90
N VAL A 8 -0.10 12.37 -25.24
CA VAL A 8 -0.89 11.37 -24.53
C VAL A 8 -1.53 10.41 -25.53
N LEU A 9 -1.17 9.14 -25.43
CA LEU A 9 -1.66 8.06 -26.29
C LEU A 9 -2.77 7.29 -25.58
N VAL A 10 -3.92 7.16 -26.24
CA VAL A 10 -5.16 6.67 -25.63
C VAL A 10 -5.83 5.63 -26.52
N ALA A 11 -6.33 4.55 -25.92
CA ALA A 11 -7.26 3.62 -26.57
C ALA A 11 -8.58 3.57 -25.78
N SER A 12 -9.67 4.07 -26.39
CA SER A 12 -11.02 3.97 -25.81
C SER A 12 -11.80 2.76 -26.33
N GLU A 13 -11.31 2.12 -27.39
CA GLU A 13 -11.93 0.95 -28.01
C GLU A 13 -10.99 -0.26 -27.98
N HIS A 14 -11.54 -1.45 -27.72
CA HIS A 14 -10.78 -2.70 -27.60
C HIS A 14 -9.90 -2.99 -28.83
N ARG A 15 -10.40 -2.71 -30.04
CA ARG A 15 -9.65 -2.96 -31.29
C ARG A 15 -8.37 -2.12 -31.41
N SER A 16 -8.28 -1.00 -30.70
CA SER A 16 -7.16 -0.06 -30.77
C SER A 16 -6.12 -0.29 -29.68
N VAL A 17 -6.42 -1.12 -28.67
CA VAL A 17 -5.53 -1.35 -27.50
C VAL A 17 -4.15 -1.84 -27.94
N LEU A 18 -4.08 -2.89 -28.76
CA LEU A 18 -2.79 -3.45 -29.20
C LEU A 18 -1.99 -2.47 -30.07
N SER A 19 -2.64 -1.72 -30.96
CA SER A 19 -1.94 -0.73 -31.79
C SER A 19 -1.42 0.43 -30.96
N VAL A 20 -2.19 0.91 -29.98
CA VAL A 20 -1.76 2.01 -29.10
C VAL A 20 -0.59 1.56 -28.24
N LEU A 21 -0.62 0.36 -27.64
CA LEU A 21 0.51 -0.15 -26.87
C LEU A 21 1.80 -0.28 -27.70
N LYS A 22 1.69 -0.70 -28.97
CA LYS A 22 2.83 -0.72 -29.90
C LYS A 22 3.35 0.69 -30.15
N THR A 23 2.47 1.65 -30.44
CA THR A 23 2.88 3.05 -30.63
C THR A 23 3.50 3.64 -29.37
N VAL A 24 2.99 3.32 -28.18
CA VAL A 24 3.60 3.76 -26.91
C VAL A 24 5.04 3.27 -26.79
N GLU A 25 5.27 1.98 -27.04
CA GLU A 25 6.61 1.39 -26.99
C GLU A 25 7.53 1.96 -28.08
N GLU A 26 7.04 2.10 -29.30
CA GLU A 26 7.78 2.68 -30.43
C GLU A 26 8.19 4.13 -30.16
N ARG A 27 7.30 4.95 -29.58
CA ARG A 27 7.59 6.34 -29.20
C ARG A 27 8.58 6.38 -28.05
N ALA A 28 8.47 5.49 -27.08
CA ALA A 28 9.42 5.42 -25.97
C ALA A 28 10.84 5.12 -26.49
N SER A 29 11.00 4.14 -27.37
CA SER A 29 12.31 3.75 -27.91
C SER A 29 12.85 4.72 -28.96
N SER A 30 12.02 5.12 -29.93
CA SER A 30 12.50 5.84 -31.14
C SER A 30 12.69 7.33 -30.88
N ASP A 31 11.82 7.93 -30.05
CA ASP A 31 11.90 9.35 -29.71
C ASP A 31 12.68 9.58 -28.41
N GLY A 32 13.09 8.51 -27.73
CA GLY A 32 13.79 8.58 -26.45
C GLY A 32 12.92 9.11 -25.30
N LEU A 33 11.64 8.75 -25.28
CA LEU A 33 10.66 9.23 -24.30
C LEU A 33 10.35 8.17 -23.22
N TYR A 34 9.99 8.62 -22.04
CA TYR A 34 9.38 7.80 -21.00
C TYR A 34 7.87 7.79 -21.20
N ALA A 35 7.26 6.61 -21.23
CA ALA A 35 5.81 6.47 -21.25
C ALA A 35 5.32 6.03 -19.87
N VAL A 36 4.44 6.82 -19.25
CA VAL A 36 3.88 6.53 -17.92
C VAL A 36 2.37 6.52 -18.01
N GLY A 37 1.73 5.48 -17.50
CA GLY A 37 0.31 5.30 -17.73
C GLY A 37 -0.30 4.06 -17.12
N TYR A 38 -1.42 3.64 -17.70
CA TYR A 38 -2.18 2.50 -17.24
C TYR A 38 -2.82 1.68 -18.38
N VAL A 39 -3.18 0.45 -18.03
CA VAL A 39 -4.05 -0.47 -18.77
C VAL A 39 -5.18 -0.90 -17.84
N ALA A 40 -6.43 -0.56 -18.19
CA ALA A 40 -7.61 -0.91 -17.40
C ALA A 40 -7.93 -2.40 -17.50
N TYR A 41 -8.61 -2.96 -16.48
CA TYR A 41 -8.98 -4.37 -16.43
C TYR A 41 -9.80 -4.84 -17.65
N GLU A 42 -10.74 -4.03 -18.12
CA GLU A 42 -11.58 -4.35 -19.28
C GLU A 42 -10.80 -4.39 -20.60
N ALA A 43 -9.56 -3.87 -20.65
CA ALA A 43 -8.70 -4.04 -21.81
C ALA A 43 -8.36 -5.52 -22.09
N SER A 44 -8.59 -6.41 -21.11
CA SER A 44 -8.41 -7.87 -21.22
C SER A 44 -9.03 -8.48 -22.47
N HIS A 45 -10.22 -8.05 -22.89
CA HIS A 45 -10.85 -8.55 -24.11
C HIS A 45 -10.03 -8.28 -25.39
N ALA A 46 -9.24 -7.21 -25.42
CA ALA A 46 -8.37 -6.91 -26.55
C ALA A 46 -7.18 -7.90 -26.67
N PHE A 47 -6.76 -8.47 -25.55
CA PHE A 47 -5.66 -9.44 -25.46
C PHE A 47 -6.13 -10.88 -25.68
N ASP A 48 -7.32 -11.22 -25.21
CA ASP A 48 -7.99 -12.49 -25.49
C ASP A 48 -9.50 -12.29 -25.65
N ARG A 49 -10.00 -12.54 -26.86
CA ARG A 49 -11.42 -12.35 -27.22
C ARG A 49 -12.37 -13.28 -26.47
N LYS A 50 -11.87 -14.30 -25.78
CA LYS A 50 -12.67 -15.14 -24.88
C LYS A 50 -13.10 -14.40 -23.63
N PHE A 51 -12.39 -13.35 -23.22
CA PHE A 51 -12.82 -12.54 -22.09
C PHE A 51 -14.03 -11.67 -22.47
N PRO A 52 -14.92 -11.34 -21.52
CA PRO A 52 -16.08 -10.50 -21.77
C PRO A 52 -15.70 -9.10 -22.27
N GLN A 53 -16.46 -8.59 -23.23
CA GLN A 53 -16.30 -7.22 -23.73
C GLN A 53 -17.19 -6.27 -22.94
N ARG A 54 -16.62 -5.41 -22.10
CA ARG A 54 -17.36 -4.36 -21.37
C ARG A 54 -16.90 -2.97 -21.73
N HIS A 55 -17.86 -2.06 -21.85
CA HIS A 55 -17.57 -0.63 -21.97
C HIS A 55 -17.37 -0.01 -20.58
N ILE A 56 -16.45 0.95 -20.48
CA ILE A 56 -16.16 1.71 -19.27
C ILE A 56 -16.09 3.20 -19.63
N ASP A 57 -16.44 4.05 -18.67
CA ASP A 57 -16.45 5.52 -18.83
C ASP A 57 -15.04 6.12 -18.67
N MET A 58 -14.04 5.46 -19.25
CA MET A 58 -12.64 5.90 -19.29
C MET A 58 -11.89 5.15 -20.41
N PRO A 59 -10.69 5.62 -20.81
CA PRO A 59 -9.85 4.84 -21.70
C PRO A 59 -9.50 3.44 -21.16
N LEU A 60 -9.39 2.47 -22.07
CA LEU A 60 -8.85 1.15 -21.76
C LEU A 60 -7.33 1.19 -21.59
N VAL A 61 -6.67 2.09 -22.32
CA VAL A 61 -5.23 2.36 -22.21
C VAL A 61 -5.01 3.86 -22.28
N CYS A 62 -4.13 4.38 -21.42
CA CYS A 62 -3.70 5.77 -21.45
C CYS A 62 -2.24 5.88 -20.98
N PHE A 63 -1.36 6.40 -21.83
CA PHE A 63 0.04 6.67 -21.51
C PHE A 63 0.43 8.09 -21.91
N ALA A 64 0.95 8.84 -20.96
CA ALA A 64 1.57 10.14 -21.18
C ALA A 64 3.06 9.95 -21.48
N LEU A 65 3.58 10.72 -22.44
CA LEU A 65 4.97 10.68 -22.89
C LEU A 65 5.76 11.87 -22.33
N PHE A 66 6.95 11.60 -21.80
CA PHE A 66 7.81 12.58 -21.13
C PHE A 66 9.25 12.48 -21.63
N ALA A 67 9.93 13.62 -21.75
CA ALA A 67 11.31 13.64 -22.21
C ALA A 67 12.33 13.31 -21.10
N ASN A 68 12.00 13.59 -19.85
CA ASN A 68 12.93 13.51 -18.73
C ASN A 68 12.28 12.88 -17.50
N GLU A 69 13.13 12.32 -16.64
CA GLU A 69 12.78 11.92 -15.29
C GLU A 69 13.58 12.72 -14.26
N THR A 70 12.93 13.04 -13.15
CA THR A 70 13.55 13.69 -11.99
C THR A 70 13.51 12.72 -10.82
N HIS A 71 14.68 12.40 -10.26
CA HIS A 71 14.79 11.60 -9.05
C HIS A 71 14.47 12.47 -7.82
N ILE A 72 13.63 11.97 -6.93
CA ILE A 72 13.27 12.64 -5.68
C ILE A 72 13.86 11.84 -4.53
N SER A 73 14.54 12.53 -3.60
CA SER A 73 15.17 11.89 -2.43
C SER A 73 14.19 11.48 -1.35
N SER A 74 13.09 12.22 -1.17
CA SER A 74 12.04 11.89 -0.22
C SER A 74 10.66 12.29 -0.73
N LEU A 75 9.73 11.33 -0.68
CA LEU A 75 8.34 11.57 -1.04
C LEU A 75 7.64 12.50 -0.04
N THR A 76 8.08 12.52 1.22
CA THR A 76 7.52 13.41 2.25
C THR A 76 7.78 14.88 1.98
N ASP A 77 8.77 15.20 1.15
CA ASP A 77 9.06 16.59 0.78
C ASP A 77 7.95 17.17 -0.12
N LEU A 78 7.13 16.30 -0.73
CA LEU A 78 5.95 16.66 -1.52
C LEU A 78 4.65 16.66 -0.71
N TYR A 79 4.70 16.35 0.59
CA TYR A 79 3.52 16.20 1.42
C TYR A 79 3.06 17.53 2.03
N SER A 80 1.78 17.85 1.84
CA SER A 80 1.10 18.96 2.50
C SER A 80 -0.14 18.44 3.24
N PRO A 81 -0.17 18.48 4.59
CA PRO A 81 -1.30 17.96 5.37
C PRO A 81 -2.64 18.62 5.04
N ASP A 82 -2.62 19.91 4.69
CA ASP A 82 -3.81 20.71 4.40
C ASP A 82 -4.50 20.30 3.08
N GLU A 83 -3.82 19.53 2.24
CA GLU A 83 -4.32 19.07 0.95
C GLU A 83 -4.91 17.65 0.98
N GLN A 84 -4.99 17.00 2.14
CA GLN A 84 -5.52 15.63 2.25
C GLN A 84 -7.03 15.56 2.08
N THR A 85 -7.54 14.47 1.51
CA THR A 85 -9.00 14.25 1.49
C THR A 85 -9.55 13.87 2.85
N VAL A 86 -10.80 14.27 3.09
CA VAL A 86 -11.60 13.75 4.21
C VAL A 86 -11.82 12.26 3.98
N ALA A 87 -11.46 11.44 4.97
CA ALA A 87 -11.52 9.98 4.90
C ALA A 87 -12.95 9.42 5.10
N ASP A 88 -13.92 9.89 4.32
CA ASP A 88 -15.31 9.41 4.30
C ASP A 88 -15.55 8.47 3.11
N TRP A 89 -14.84 7.34 3.12
CA TRP A 89 -14.97 6.31 2.10
C TRP A 89 -16.07 5.32 2.49
N GLN A 90 -17.07 5.17 1.63
CA GLN A 90 -18.21 4.30 1.84
C GLN A 90 -18.22 3.14 0.84
N LEU A 91 -18.41 1.91 1.33
CA LEU A 91 -18.59 0.75 0.47
C LEU A 91 -19.91 0.89 -0.31
N LEU A 92 -19.87 0.65 -1.62
CA LEU A 92 -21.05 0.77 -2.49
C LEU A 92 -22.00 -0.44 -2.37
N GLU A 93 -21.44 -1.58 -2.02
CA GLU A 93 -22.15 -2.83 -1.89
C GLU A 93 -22.53 -3.08 -0.43
N SER A 94 -23.72 -3.64 -0.20
CA SER A 94 -24.14 -4.05 1.13
C SER A 94 -23.43 -5.35 1.55
N ARG A 95 -23.32 -5.58 2.87
CA ARG A 95 -22.77 -6.82 3.40
C ARG A 95 -23.52 -8.03 2.89
N GLU A 96 -24.85 -8.00 2.90
CA GLU A 96 -25.71 -9.12 2.51
C GLU A 96 -25.52 -9.48 1.03
N SER A 97 -25.37 -8.47 0.16
CA SER A 97 -25.06 -8.69 -1.27
C SER A 97 -23.71 -9.38 -1.44
N PHE A 98 -22.68 -8.88 -0.75
CA PHE A 98 -21.33 -9.44 -0.86
C PHE A 98 -21.27 -10.88 -0.32
N GLU A 99 -21.80 -11.13 0.87
CA GLU A 99 -21.82 -12.46 1.50
C GLU A 99 -22.59 -13.48 0.63
N SER A 100 -23.71 -13.08 0.03
CA SER A 100 -24.47 -13.91 -0.92
C SER A 100 -23.67 -14.27 -2.18
N LYS A 101 -22.85 -13.34 -2.71
CA LYS A 101 -21.95 -13.63 -3.83
C LYS A 101 -20.83 -14.60 -3.42
N VAL A 102 -20.32 -14.50 -2.20
CA VAL A 102 -19.35 -15.46 -1.65
C VAL A 102 -19.97 -16.87 -1.60
N ASP A 103 -21.17 -17.02 -1.05
CA ASP A 103 -21.86 -18.33 -1.00
C ASP A 103 -22.12 -18.92 -2.38
N ARG A 104 -22.47 -18.06 -3.35
CA ARG A 104 -22.63 -18.49 -4.74
C ARG A 104 -21.31 -18.99 -5.33
N ILE A 105 -20.20 -18.28 -5.10
CA ILE A 105 -18.87 -18.72 -5.54
C ILE A 105 -18.51 -20.07 -4.90
N LYS A 106 -18.76 -20.23 -3.59
CA LYS A 106 -18.51 -21.51 -2.90
C LYS A 106 -19.31 -22.66 -3.50
N SER A 107 -20.57 -22.41 -3.88
CA SER A 107 -21.40 -23.41 -4.56
C SER A 107 -20.79 -23.82 -5.91
N MET A 108 -20.24 -22.87 -6.67
CA MET A 108 -19.54 -23.13 -7.94
C MET A 108 -18.23 -23.90 -7.75
N ILE A 109 -17.49 -23.59 -6.68
CA ILE A 109 -16.29 -24.35 -6.30
C ILE A 109 -16.67 -25.79 -5.93
N GLY A 110 -17.72 -25.99 -5.15
CA GLY A 110 -18.24 -27.31 -4.78
C GLY A 110 -18.72 -28.13 -6.00
N ALA A 111 -19.18 -27.46 -7.05
CA ALA A 111 -19.55 -28.07 -8.32
C ALA A 111 -18.35 -28.35 -9.24
N GLY A 112 -17.15 -27.88 -8.89
CA GLY A 112 -15.93 -28.04 -9.69
C GLY A 112 -15.85 -27.10 -10.91
N GLU A 113 -16.64 -26.03 -10.94
CA GLU A 113 -16.63 -25.07 -12.05
C GLU A 113 -15.38 -24.16 -12.03
N VAL A 114 -14.93 -23.82 -10.81
CA VAL A 114 -13.75 -22.98 -10.53
C VAL A 114 -13.09 -23.44 -9.23
N TYR A 115 -11.82 -23.10 -9.01
CA TYR A 115 -11.07 -23.36 -7.78
C TYR A 115 -10.99 -22.15 -6.86
N GLN A 116 -10.90 -20.95 -7.45
CA GLN A 116 -10.81 -19.68 -6.73
C GLN A 116 -11.40 -18.56 -7.61
N ILE A 117 -12.08 -17.60 -6.98
CA ILE A 117 -12.48 -16.32 -7.60
C ILE A 117 -12.01 -15.16 -6.73
N ASN A 118 -11.33 -14.17 -7.32
CA ASN A 118 -11.09 -12.90 -6.67
C ASN A 118 -12.33 -12.02 -6.83
N LEU A 119 -13.18 -11.98 -5.81
CA LEU A 119 -14.39 -11.16 -5.78
C LEU A 119 -14.04 -9.74 -5.35
N THR A 120 -14.57 -8.74 -6.06
CA THR A 120 -14.26 -7.34 -5.77
C THR A 120 -15.48 -6.49 -5.53
N SER A 121 -15.29 -5.46 -4.71
CA SER A 121 -16.24 -4.41 -4.44
C SER A 121 -15.56 -3.04 -4.49
N ARG A 122 -16.34 -1.97 -4.42
CA ARG A 122 -15.85 -0.60 -4.60
C ARG A 122 -16.29 0.26 -3.43
N MET A 123 -15.39 1.14 -3.01
CA MET A 123 -15.70 2.24 -2.13
C MET A 123 -15.80 3.53 -2.92
N SER A 124 -16.50 4.51 -2.37
CA SER A 124 -16.64 5.84 -2.96
C SER A 124 -16.46 6.96 -1.96
N ASN A 125 -15.99 8.09 -2.45
CA ASN A 125 -15.86 9.34 -1.71
C ASN A 125 -16.24 10.50 -2.64
N GLN A 126 -16.83 11.56 -2.07
CA GLN A 126 -17.20 12.79 -2.80
C GLN A 126 -16.05 13.80 -2.90
N SER A 127 -14.87 13.45 -2.39
CA SER A 127 -13.65 14.27 -2.45
C SER A 127 -12.64 13.65 -3.40
N GLN A 128 -11.89 14.49 -4.13
CA GLN A 128 -10.86 14.06 -5.08
C GLN A 128 -9.57 13.70 -4.36
N VAL A 129 -9.01 12.52 -4.65
CA VAL A 129 -7.72 12.10 -4.08
C VAL A 129 -6.61 13.02 -4.53
N THR A 130 -5.67 13.28 -3.63
CA THR A 130 -4.59 14.26 -3.84
C THR A 130 -3.21 13.63 -3.77
N LEU A 131 -2.18 14.41 -4.10
CA LEU A 131 -0.80 13.98 -3.90
C LEU A 131 -0.53 13.70 -2.41
N ALA A 132 -1.10 14.48 -1.50
CA ALA A 132 -0.96 14.25 -0.05
C ALA A 132 -1.50 12.88 0.36
N ASP A 133 -2.63 12.45 -0.22
CA ASP A 133 -3.16 11.10 -0.02
C ASP A 133 -2.21 10.03 -0.55
N PHE A 134 -1.70 10.21 -1.77
CA PHE A 134 -0.72 9.29 -2.34
C PHE A 134 0.50 9.14 -1.46
N VAL A 135 1.14 10.25 -1.03
CA VAL A 135 2.32 10.19 -0.17
C VAL A 135 2.00 9.38 1.08
N ARG A 136 0.89 9.67 1.75
CA ARG A 136 0.45 8.98 2.96
C ARG A 136 0.25 7.47 2.77
N TRP A 137 -0.38 7.07 1.67
CA TRP A 137 -0.73 5.68 1.41
C TRP A 137 0.46 4.84 0.91
N SER A 138 1.42 5.47 0.23
CA SER A 138 2.48 4.79 -0.52
C SER A 138 3.81 4.63 0.20
N LEU A 139 4.02 5.21 1.40
CA LEU A 139 5.31 5.25 2.09
C LEU A 139 6.04 3.90 2.19
N ASP A 140 5.29 2.80 2.25
CA ASP A 140 5.82 1.44 2.40
C ASP A 140 5.45 0.52 1.23
N MET A 141 5.04 1.10 0.09
CA MET A 141 4.52 0.35 -1.06
C MET A 141 5.54 0.35 -2.21
N PRO A 142 6.09 -0.82 -2.58
CA PRO A 142 7.20 -0.94 -3.53
C PRO A 142 6.86 -0.53 -4.96
N HIS A 143 5.60 -0.63 -5.37
CA HIS A 143 5.16 -0.39 -6.75
C HIS A 143 4.10 0.70 -6.84
N ALA A 144 4.26 1.75 -6.03
CA ALA A 144 3.32 2.85 -5.97
C ALA A 144 3.42 3.80 -7.18
N VAL A 145 2.27 4.27 -7.67
CA VAL A 145 2.17 5.19 -8.81
C VAL A 145 1.16 6.29 -8.51
N PHE A 146 1.57 7.54 -8.72
CA PHE A 146 0.68 8.70 -8.74
C PHE A 146 0.56 9.25 -10.16
N LEU A 147 -0.66 9.38 -10.67
CA LEU A 147 -0.95 10.03 -11.94
C LEU A 147 -1.88 11.22 -11.71
N SER A 148 -1.55 12.37 -12.28
CA SER A 148 -2.42 13.55 -12.26
C SER A 148 -2.56 14.08 -13.67
N GLY A 149 -3.78 14.00 -14.21
CA GLY A 149 -4.12 14.44 -15.56
C GLY A 149 -5.38 15.30 -15.60
N PRO A 150 -5.78 15.80 -16.78
CA PRO A 150 -6.91 16.72 -16.92
C PRO A 150 -8.28 16.08 -16.66
N GLU A 151 -8.40 14.76 -16.78
CA GLU A 151 -9.66 14.04 -16.59
C GLU A 151 -9.71 13.24 -15.29
N MET A 152 -8.54 12.84 -14.78
CA MET A 152 -8.46 11.92 -13.64
C MET A 152 -7.18 12.10 -12.83
N THR A 153 -7.30 11.80 -11.55
CA THR A 153 -6.17 11.63 -10.62
C THR A 153 -6.17 10.20 -10.10
N VAL A 154 -5.00 9.57 -10.00
CA VAL A 154 -4.84 8.19 -9.53
C VAL A 154 -3.79 8.13 -8.44
N CYS A 155 -4.13 7.46 -7.34
CA CYS A 155 -3.22 7.12 -6.26
C CYS A 155 -3.18 5.60 -6.14
N SER A 156 -2.15 4.96 -6.68
CA SER A 156 -1.93 3.52 -6.55
C SER A 156 -0.84 3.28 -5.52
N ALA A 157 -1.18 2.61 -4.43
CA ALA A 157 -0.26 2.22 -3.38
C ALA A 157 -0.05 0.70 -3.42
N SER A 158 0.33 0.20 -4.60
CA SER A 158 0.37 -1.23 -4.88
C SER A 158 1.57 -1.93 -4.25
N PRO A 159 1.36 -3.08 -3.58
CA PRO A 159 2.42 -3.94 -3.11
C PRO A 159 2.91 -4.95 -4.16
N GLU A 160 2.21 -5.12 -5.27
CA GLU A 160 2.40 -6.27 -6.16
C GLU A 160 2.94 -5.85 -7.52
N LEU A 161 4.06 -6.48 -7.90
CA LEU A 161 4.60 -6.38 -9.24
C LEU A 161 3.80 -7.27 -10.19
N PHE A 162 3.20 -6.67 -11.23
CA PHE A 162 2.58 -7.45 -12.30
C PHE A 162 3.67 -8.07 -13.18
N PHE A 163 4.52 -7.24 -13.78
CA PHE A 163 5.73 -7.70 -14.44
C PHE A 163 6.78 -6.59 -14.55
N GLU A 164 8.02 -7.01 -14.67
CA GLU A 164 9.12 -6.19 -15.14
C GLU A 164 9.74 -6.83 -16.38
N ARG A 165 10.23 -5.96 -17.28
CA ARG A 165 11.06 -6.32 -18.42
C ARG A 165 12.34 -5.53 -18.34
N ASP A 166 13.46 -6.22 -18.30
CA ASP A 166 14.78 -5.61 -18.37
C ASP A 166 15.77 -6.53 -19.08
N GLU A 167 16.63 -5.95 -19.91
CA GLU A 167 17.71 -6.65 -20.65
C GLU A 167 17.32 -8.01 -21.27
N GLY A 168 16.13 -8.12 -21.86
CA GLY A 168 15.65 -9.36 -22.50
C GLY A 168 15.13 -10.44 -21.55
N VAL A 169 14.91 -10.09 -20.28
CA VAL A 169 14.26 -10.92 -19.27
C VAL A 169 12.92 -10.30 -18.90
N VAL A 170 11.88 -11.13 -18.80
CA VAL A 170 10.57 -10.75 -18.26
C VAL A 170 10.33 -11.57 -17.01
N TRP A 171 9.95 -10.92 -15.90
CA TRP A 171 9.59 -11.60 -14.67
C TRP A 171 8.36 -11.00 -14.01
N SER A 172 7.72 -11.84 -13.21
CA SER A 172 6.56 -11.49 -12.39
C SER A 172 6.79 -12.00 -10.97
N LYS A 173 6.18 -11.33 -10.00
CA LYS A 173 6.39 -11.62 -8.59
C LYS A 173 5.06 -11.76 -7.84
N PRO A 174 4.30 -12.85 -8.10
CA PRO A 174 3.06 -13.09 -7.38
C PRO A 174 3.28 -13.15 -5.87
N MET A 175 2.36 -12.53 -5.13
CA MET A 175 2.40 -12.47 -3.67
C MET A 175 1.15 -13.14 -3.07
N LYS A 176 1.36 -14.13 -2.20
CA LYS A 176 0.30 -14.78 -1.40
C LYS A 176 0.87 -15.31 -0.10
N GLY A 177 0.18 -15.01 0.99
CA GLY A 177 0.60 -15.28 2.36
C GLY A 177 1.26 -14.06 3.00
N THR A 178 0.68 -13.60 4.09
CA THR A 178 1.11 -12.38 4.78
C THR A 178 1.01 -12.62 6.29
N VAL A 179 2.00 -12.18 7.05
CA VAL A 179 1.93 -12.18 8.52
C VAL A 179 2.41 -10.85 9.07
N GLY A 180 1.73 -10.32 10.08
CA GLY A 180 2.13 -9.07 10.72
C GLY A 180 3.53 -9.17 11.35
N ARG A 181 4.28 -8.07 11.31
CA ARG A 181 5.56 -7.94 11.99
C ARG A 181 5.35 -7.99 13.51
N LYS A 182 6.34 -8.49 14.24
CA LYS A 182 6.37 -8.44 15.71
C LYS A 182 7.46 -7.46 16.18
N PRO A 183 7.26 -6.79 17.34
CA PRO A 183 8.27 -5.87 17.88
C PRO A 183 9.56 -6.59 18.30
N GLU A 184 9.43 -7.78 18.87
CA GLU A 184 10.58 -8.57 19.34
C GLU A 184 11.22 -9.30 18.14
N ALA A 185 12.50 -9.00 17.83
CA ALA A 185 13.18 -9.51 16.64
C ALA A 185 13.12 -11.05 16.51
N VAL A 186 13.35 -11.77 17.62
CA VAL A 186 13.29 -13.25 17.61
C VAL A 186 11.89 -13.76 17.27
N ALA A 187 10.85 -13.10 17.81
CA ALA A 187 9.47 -13.49 17.53
C ALA A 187 9.03 -13.07 16.12
N ASP A 188 9.58 -11.97 15.59
CA ASP A 188 9.36 -11.47 14.23
C ASP A 188 9.96 -12.42 13.19
N GLU A 189 11.21 -12.86 13.40
CA GLU A 189 11.84 -13.88 12.56
C GLU A 189 11.13 -15.24 12.69
N ALA A 190 10.60 -15.58 13.87
CA ALA A 190 9.76 -16.77 14.02
C ALA A 190 8.46 -16.68 13.19
N ASN A 191 7.87 -15.49 13.04
CA ASN A 191 6.74 -15.27 12.15
C ASN A 191 7.13 -15.46 10.67
N ALA A 192 8.30 -14.96 10.26
CA ALA A 192 8.82 -15.15 8.91
C ALA A 192 9.02 -16.64 8.59
N HIS A 193 9.68 -17.38 9.49
CA HIS A 193 9.86 -18.83 9.34
C HIS A 193 8.55 -19.61 9.33
N TRP A 194 7.59 -19.24 10.21
CA TRP A 194 6.26 -19.85 10.20
C TRP A 194 5.55 -19.61 8.86
N LEU A 195 5.58 -18.38 8.35
CA LEU A 195 4.96 -18.04 7.07
C LEU A 195 5.60 -18.87 5.96
N GLN A 196 6.93 -18.92 5.91
CA GLN A 196 7.69 -19.70 4.94
C GLN A 196 7.35 -21.20 4.97
N ALA A 197 7.14 -21.78 6.16
CA ALA A 197 6.85 -23.19 6.34
C ALA A 197 5.35 -23.55 6.25
N SER A 198 4.46 -22.56 6.29
CA SER A 198 3.01 -22.76 6.39
C SER A 198 2.45 -23.48 5.16
N THR A 199 1.92 -24.69 5.36
CA THR A 199 1.34 -25.51 4.28
C THR A 199 0.21 -24.78 3.55
N LYS A 200 -0.66 -24.07 4.27
CA LYS A 200 -1.75 -23.27 3.68
C LYS A 200 -1.19 -22.16 2.77
N ASN A 201 -0.32 -21.31 3.30
CA ASN A 201 0.21 -20.17 2.54
C ASN A 201 1.03 -20.62 1.33
N ARG A 202 1.83 -21.69 1.46
CA ARG A 202 2.58 -22.27 0.34
C ARG A 202 1.66 -22.86 -0.72
N ALA A 203 0.56 -23.50 -0.34
CA ALA A 203 -0.40 -24.06 -1.29
C ALA A 203 -1.08 -22.96 -2.12
N GLU A 204 -1.49 -21.86 -1.49
CA GLU A 204 -2.03 -20.70 -2.19
C GLU A 204 -0.98 -20.04 -3.11
N ASN A 205 0.24 -19.85 -2.59
CA ASN A 205 1.31 -19.22 -3.35
C ASN A 205 1.74 -20.05 -4.57
N VAL A 206 1.90 -21.37 -4.42
CA VAL A 206 2.30 -22.23 -5.53
C VAL A 206 1.23 -22.29 -6.63
N MET A 207 -0.05 -22.23 -6.26
CA MET A 207 -1.15 -22.20 -7.23
C MET A 207 -1.07 -20.94 -8.11
N ILE A 208 -0.88 -19.75 -7.51
CA ILE A 208 -0.74 -18.51 -8.29
C ILE A 208 0.59 -18.51 -9.07
N THR A 209 1.67 -19.01 -8.47
CA THR A 209 2.97 -19.13 -9.14
C THR A 209 2.88 -20.01 -10.39
N ASP A 210 2.16 -21.13 -10.33
CA ASP A 210 1.98 -22.01 -11.49
C ASP A 210 1.14 -21.35 -12.59
N MET A 211 0.11 -20.59 -12.25
CA MET A 211 -0.63 -19.79 -13.23
C MET A 211 0.29 -18.80 -13.94
N VAL A 212 1.09 -18.05 -13.20
CA VAL A 212 2.04 -17.07 -13.77
C VAL A 212 3.10 -17.76 -14.62
N ARG A 213 3.63 -18.91 -14.18
CA ARG A 213 4.54 -19.75 -14.96
C ARG A 213 3.90 -20.21 -16.27
N ASN A 214 2.65 -20.63 -16.23
CA ASN A 214 1.90 -21.04 -17.42
C ASN A 214 1.68 -19.87 -18.39
N ASP A 215 1.37 -18.68 -17.86
CA ASP A 215 1.19 -17.48 -18.67
C ASP A 215 2.51 -17.03 -19.33
N LEU A 216 3.62 -16.99 -18.58
CA LEU A 216 4.96 -16.68 -19.11
C LEU A 216 5.45 -17.71 -20.13
N ALA A 217 5.04 -18.97 -20.01
CA ALA A 217 5.36 -20.02 -20.99
C ALA A 217 4.72 -19.76 -22.37
N ARG A 218 3.70 -18.89 -22.46
CA ARG A 218 3.13 -18.47 -23.75
C ARG A 218 4.04 -17.52 -24.51
N LEU A 219 4.96 -16.84 -23.83
CA LEU A 219 5.92 -15.90 -24.44
C LEU A 219 7.19 -16.59 -24.93
N SER A 220 7.57 -17.71 -24.31
CA SER A 220 8.90 -18.29 -24.42
C SER A 220 8.89 -19.69 -25.01
N CYS A 221 10.04 -20.13 -25.52
CA CYS A 221 10.21 -21.53 -25.93
C CYS A 221 10.10 -22.47 -24.72
N THR A 222 9.64 -23.70 -24.96
CA THR A 222 9.56 -24.74 -23.92
C THR A 222 10.86 -24.86 -23.13
N GLY A 223 10.77 -24.82 -21.80
CA GLY A 223 11.91 -24.97 -20.89
C GLY A 223 12.68 -23.69 -20.57
N LYS A 224 12.26 -22.52 -21.06
CA LYS A 224 12.90 -21.22 -20.75
C LYS A 224 12.35 -20.50 -19.52
N VAL A 225 11.17 -20.89 -19.03
CA VAL A 225 10.60 -20.33 -17.80
C VAL A 225 11.28 -20.96 -16.58
N SER A 226 11.85 -20.15 -15.70
CA SER A 226 12.39 -20.58 -14.41
C SER A 226 11.62 -19.95 -13.24
N VAL A 227 11.59 -20.68 -12.13
CA VAL A 227 11.15 -20.17 -10.83
C VAL A 227 12.40 -20.06 -9.97
N ASP A 228 12.94 -18.85 -9.86
CA ASP A 228 14.24 -18.60 -9.22
C ASP A 228 14.14 -18.67 -7.70
N GLU A 229 13.04 -18.15 -7.16
CA GLU A 229 12.75 -18.15 -5.74
C GLU A 229 11.29 -18.56 -5.55
N LEU A 230 11.07 -19.62 -4.79
CA LEU A 230 9.74 -20.12 -4.46
C LEU A 230 9.55 -20.02 -2.94
N PHE A 231 8.48 -19.35 -2.51
CA PHE A 231 8.20 -19.09 -1.10
C PHE A 231 9.25 -18.21 -0.42
N GLY A 232 9.80 -17.25 -1.15
CA GLY A 232 10.62 -16.17 -0.58
C GLY A 232 9.79 -15.39 0.43
N VAL A 233 10.41 -14.93 1.52
CA VAL A 233 9.73 -14.14 2.55
C VAL A 233 10.42 -12.79 2.66
N GLU A 234 9.72 -11.75 2.21
CA GLU A 234 10.22 -10.38 2.19
C GLU A 234 9.76 -9.59 3.40
N ARG A 235 10.70 -8.80 3.92
CA ARG A 235 10.48 -7.89 5.02
C ARG A 235 9.89 -6.59 4.49
N TYR A 236 8.62 -6.34 4.79
CA TYR A 236 8.01 -5.03 4.66
C TYR A 236 7.88 -4.37 6.04
N PRO A 237 7.74 -3.03 6.11
CA PRO A 237 7.62 -2.29 7.37
C PRO A 237 6.57 -2.86 8.34
N SER A 238 5.38 -3.21 7.86
CA SER A 238 4.27 -3.69 8.70
C SER A 238 4.00 -5.19 8.62
N VAL A 239 4.49 -5.87 7.58
CA VAL A 239 4.23 -7.30 7.35
C VAL A 239 5.46 -8.04 6.82
N TRP A 240 5.50 -9.34 7.04
CA TRP A 240 6.24 -10.27 6.19
C TRP A 240 5.33 -10.72 5.05
N GLN A 241 5.86 -10.72 3.83
CA GLN A 241 5.13 -11.11 2.63
C GLN A 241 5.80 -12.30 1.96
N MET A 242 5.03 -13.35 1.70
CA MET A 242 5.51 -14.45 0.87
C MET A 242 5.33 -14.10 -0.60
N THR A 243 6.41 -14.26 -1.36
CA THR A 243 6.53 -13.99 -2.79
C THR A 243 7.19 -15.17 -3.49
N SER A 244 6.95 -15.29 -4.79
CA SER A 244 7.70 -16.20 -5.65
C SER A 244 8.05 -15.46 -6.93
N THR A 245 9.26 -15.68 -7.43
CA THR A 245 9.77 -14.99 -8.63
C THR A 245 9.78 -15.96 -9.80
N VAL A 246 9.00 -15.65 -10.83
CA VAL A 246 8.94 -16.43 -12.07
C VAL A 246 9.47 -15.57 -13.20
N LYS A 247 10.43 -16.08 -13.97
CA LYS A 247 11.05 -15.33 -15.06
C LYS A 247 11.21 -16.15 -16.33
N THR A 248 11.40 -15.46 -17.43
CA THR A 248 11.78 -16.04 -18.70
C THR A 248 12.66 -15.09 -19.50
N GLU A 249 13.64 -15.64 -20.21
CA GLU A 249 14.42 -14.91 -21.21
C GLU A 249 13.60 -14.85 -22.51
N VAL A 250 13.20 -13.65 -22.93
CA VAL A 250 12.42 -13.45 -24.14
C VAL A 250 12.55 -12.00 -24.63
N SER A 251 12.69 -11.85 -25.95
CA SER A 251 12.51 -10.56 -26.62
C SER A 251 11.03 -10.41 -27.03
N ALA A 252 10.20 -9.89 -26.13
CA ALA A 252 8.77 -9.67 -26.35
C ALA A 252 8.42 -8.18 -26.28
N SER A 253 7.50 -7.74 -27.14
CA SER A 253 6.92 -6.39 -27.05
C SER A 253 6.02 -6.26 -25.82
N ILE A 254 5.74 -5.04 -25.38
CA ILE A 254 4.79 -4.79 -24.28
C ILE A 254 3.42 -5.37 -24.63
N ALA A 255 2.98 -5.22 -25.87
CA ALA A 255 1.72 -5.78 -26.34
C ALA A 255 1.69 -7.32 -26.23
N ASP A 256 2.79 -8.02 -26.53
CA ASP A 256 2.88 -9.48 -26.40
C ASP A 256 2.85 -9.90 -24.92
N ILE A 257 3.57 -9.19 -24.04
CA ILE A 257 3.60 -9.48 -22.59
C ILE A 257 2.20 -9.34 -21.99
N PHE A 258 1.49 -8.23 -22.26
CA PHE A 258 0.10 -8.08 -21.83
C PHE A 258 -0.81 -9.16 -22.43
N THR A 259 -0.61 -9.54 -23.70
CA THR A 259 -1.37 -10.62 -24.36
C THR A 259 -1.22 -11.97 -23.66
N ALA A 260 -0.03 -12.24 -23.11
CA ALA A 260 0.25 -13.47 -22.38
C ALA A 260 -0.26 -13.45 -20.94
N LEU A 261 -0.02 -12.35 -20.23
CA LEU A 261 -0.16 -12.29 -18.78
C LEU A 261 -1.50 -11.70 -18.29
N PHE A 262 -2.14 -10.83 -19.06
CA PHE A 262 -3.25 -10.00 -18.59
C PHE A 262 -4.63 -10.67 -18.74
N PRO A 263 -5.55 -10.52 -17.75
CA PRO A 263 -5.35 -9.90 -16.45
C PRO A 263 -4.47 -10.74 -15.51
N ALA A 264 -3.87 -10.08 -14.51
CA ALA A 264 -2.99 -10.72 -13.53
C ALA A 264 -3.65 -11.93 -12.84
N ALA A 265 -2.88 -13.01 -12.67
CA ALA A 265 -3.38 -14.26 -12.08
C ALA A 265 -3.90 -14.07 -10.64
N SER A 266 -3.24 -13.23 -9.84
CA SER A 266 -3.57 -12.97 -8.43
C SER A 266 -4.92 -12.28 -8.22
N ILE A 267 -5.42 -11.55 -9.22
CA ILE A 267 -6.64 -10.73 -9.14
C ILE A 267 -7.81 -11.30 -9.96
N THR A 268 -7.64 -12.48 -10.57
CA THR A 268 -8.69 -13.18 -11.32
C THR A 268 -9.21 -14.36 -10.52
N GLY A 269 -8.56 -15.51 -10.64
CA GLY A 269 -9.06 -16.78 -10.16
C GLY A 269 -8.63 -17.92 -11.09
N ALA A 270 -8.91 -19.15 -10.69
CA ALA A 270 -8.46 -20.35 -11.39
C ALA A 270 -9.65 -21.27 -11.69
N PRO A 271 -9.75 -21.86 -12.90
CA PRO A 271 -9.02 -21.51 -14.13
C PRO A 271 -9.36 -20.09 -14.63
N LYS A 272 -8.38 -19.40 -15.25
CA LYS A 272 -8.50 -17.96 -15.57
C LYS A 272 -9.74 -17.60 -16.41
N HIS A 273 -9.99 -18.29 -17.52
CA HIS A 273 -11.14 -18.00 -18.38
C HIS A 273 -12.47 -18.15 -17.66
N ALA A 274 -12.69 -19.28 -16.99
CA ALA A 274 -13.90 -19.51 -16.20
C ALA A 274 -14.06 -18.46 -15.09
N ALA A 275 -12.97 -18.12 -14.39
CA ALA A 275 -13.00 -17.12 -13.34
C ALA A 275 -13.41 -15.73 -13.84
N VAL A 276 -12.86 -15.28 -14.97
CA VAL A 276 -13.21 -13.97 -15.56
C VAL A 276 -14.68 -13.91 -15.99
N GLU A 277 -15.23 -15.00 -16.56
CA GLU A 277 -16.66 -15.06 -16.89
C GLU A 277 -17.55 -15.02 -15.64
N VAL A 278 -17.13 -15.67 -14.55
CA VAL A 278 -17.83 -15.63 -13.26
C VAL A 278 -17.82 -14.24 -12.67
N ILE A 279 -16.65 -13.59 -12.66
CA ILE A 279 -16.48 -12.20 -12.22
C ILE A 279 -17.44 -11.27 -12.96
N ASP A 280 -17.50 -11.38 -14.28
CA ASP A 280 -18.38 -10.56 -15.11
C ASP A 280 -19.86 -10.73 -14.72
N ARG A 281 -20.31 -11.96 -14.45
CA ARG A 281 -21.69 -12.22 -14.06
C ARG A 281 -22.03 -11.81 -12.62
N LEU A 282 -21.06 -11.79 -11.70
CA LEU A 282 -21.29 -11.54 -10.28
C LEU A 282 -21.07 -10.09 -9.86
N GLU A 283 -20.17 -9.37 -10.52
CA GLU A 283 -19.87 -7.98 -10.18
C GLU A 283 -20.82 -6.99 -10.88
N ASP A 284 -21.39 -6.09 -10.10
CA ASP A 284 -22.43 -5.15 -10.56
C ASP A 284 -21.86 -4.01 -11.43
N SER A 285 -20.54 -3.86 -11.46
CA SER A 285 -19.85 -2.80 -12.20
C SER A 285 -18.52 -3.30 -12.76
N PRO A 286 -18.03 -2.72 -13.87
CA PRO A 286 -16.65 -2.94 -14.31
C PRO A 286 -15.61 -2.57 -13.25
N ARG A 287 -14.40 -3.11 -13.36
CA ARG A 287 -13.27 -2.87 -12.45
C ARG A 287 -12.49 -1.61 -12.81
N GLY A 288 -12.41 -1.25 -14.09
CA GLY A 288 -11.70 -0.06 -14.56
C GLY A 288 -10.22 -0.11 -14.21
N LEU A 289 -9.71 0.91 -13.54
CA LEU A 289 -8.32 0.92 -13.06
C LEU A 289 -8.05 -0.15 -12.02
N TYR A 290 -9.02 -0.48 -11.16
CA TYR A 290 -8.77 -1.45 -10.11
C TYR A 290 -8.48 -2.82 -10.74
N THR A 291 -7.43 -3.49 -10.29
CA THR A 291 -6.91 -4.76 -10.86
C THR A 291 -6.47 -4.69 -12.34
N GLY A 292 -6.39 -3.48 -12.91
CA GLY A 292 -5.61 -3.22 -14.12
C GLY A 292 -4.11 -3.21 -13.82
N ALA A 293 -3.35 -2.45 -14.62
CA ALA A 293 -1.92 -2.25 -14.42
C ALA A 293 -1.55 -0.78 -14.58
N LEU A 294 -0.67 -0.28 -13.72
CA LEU A 294 -0.03 1.04 -13.87
C LEU A 294 1.47 0.86 -13.93
N GLY A 295 2.15 1.68 -14.72
CA GLY A 295 3.59 1.51 -14.87
C GLY A 295 4.26 2.51 -15.79
N VAL A 296 5.53 2.20 -16.06
CA VAL A 296 6.43 2.99 -16.88
C VAL A 296 7.09 2.10 -17.94
N ILE A 297 7.33 2.68 -19.12
CA ILE A 297 8.21 2.17 -20.17
C ILE A 297 9.27 3.23 -20.40
N ALA A 298 10.54 2.88 -20.23
CA ALA A 298 11.67 3.76 -20.40
C ALA A 298 12.27 3.69 -21.81
N PRO A 299 13.02 4.71 -22.26
CA PRO A 299 13.72 4.72 -23.54
C PRO A 299 14.67 3.53 -23.75
N SER A 300 15.22 3.00 -22.67
CA SER A 300 16.12 1.83 -22.68
C SER A 300 15.42 0.53 -23.07
N GLY A 301 14.09 0.51 -23.07
CA GLY A 301 13.28 -0.70 -23.18
C GLY A 301 12.91 -1.33 -21.83
N PHE A 302 13.44 -0.80 -20.72
CA PHE A 302 12.99 -1.18 -19.37
C PHE A 302 11.48 -0.88 -19.23
N ALA A 303 10.75 -1.81 -18.61
CA ALA A 303 9.35 -1.58 -18.27
C ALA A 303 9.02 -2.21 -16.93
N SER A 304 8.23 -1.51 -16.11
CA SER A 304 7.75 -2.03 -14.82
C SER A 304 6.28 -1.66 -14.66
N PHE A 305 5.46 -2.67 -14.41
CA PHE A 305 4.02 -2.54 -14.22
C PHE A 305 3.60 -3.20 -12.91
N ASN A 306 2.79 -2.49 -12.13
CA ASN A 306 2.16 -3.02 -10.94
C ASN A 306 0.83 -3.73 -11.28
N VAL A 307 0.32 -4.50 -10.34
CA VAL A 307 -1.11 -4.83 -10.31
C VAL A 307 -1.83 -3.69 -9.60
N ALA A 308 -2.85 -3.11 -10.20
CA ALA A 308 -3.53 -1.92 -9.70
C ALA A 308 -4.45 -2.20 -8.49
N ILE A 309 -3.90 -2.69 -7.39
CA ILE A 309 -4.57 -2.91 -6.12
C ILE A 309 -4.15 -1.85 -5.09
N ARG A 310 -5.00 -1.64 -4.06
CA ARG A 310 -4.87 -0.50 -3.15
C ARG A 310 -4.79 0.82 -3.91
N THR A 311 -5.65 0.95 -4.92
CA THR A 311 -5.67 2.06 -5.86
C THR A 311 -6.96 2.83 -5.73
N ALA A 312 -6.83 4.14 -5.52
CA ALA A 312 -7.92 5.10 -5.62
C ALA A 312 -7.79 5.91 -6.91
N TRP A 313 -8.90 6.31 -7.50
CA TRP A 313 -8.91 7.26 -8.60
C TRP A 313 -10.11 8.20 -8.51
N SER A 314 -9.91 9.42 -8.97
CA SER A 314 -10.93 10.46 -9.03
C SER A 314 -11.23 10.82 -10.47
N ASP A 315 -12.51 10.86 -10.82
CA ASP A 315 -12.98 11.53 -12.02
C ASP A 315 -13.11 13.02 -11.70
N LEU A 316 -12.38 13.86 -12.44
CA LEU A 316 -12.35 15.30 -12.20
C LEU A 316 -13.64 16.01 -12.63
N ARG A 317 -14.41 15.43 -13.55
CA ARG A 317 -15.70 15.98 -14.01
C ARG A 317 -16.79 15.72 -12.99
N SER A 318 -16.93 14.49 -12.51
CA SER A 318 -17.95 14.14 -11.51
C SER A 318 -17.53 14.47 -10.07
N LYS A 319 -16.23 14.74 -9.84
CA LYS A 319 -15.60 14.91 -8.52
C LYS A 319 -15.78 13.70 -7.60
N LYS A 320 -16.08 12.53 -8.16
CA LYS A 320 -16.23 11.29 -7.40
C LYS A 320 -14.94 10.50 -7.43
N SER A 321 -14.57 9.98 -6.28
CA SER A 321 -13.46 9.05 -6.15
C SER A 321 -13.96 7.64 -5.93
N ARG A 322 -13.22 6.69 -6.48
CA ARG A 322 -13.41 5.25 -6.30
C ARG A 322 -12.16 4.66 -5.71
N PHE A 323 -12.33 3.63 -4.90
CA PHE A 323 -11.25 2.80 -4.40
C PHE A 323 -11.68 1.34 -4.47
N GLY A 324 -10.84 0.49 -5.04
CA GLY A 324 -11.17 -0.92 -5.20
C GLY A 324 -10.71 -1.75 -4.01
N VAL A 325 -11.57 -2.68 -3.59
CA VAL A 325 -11.28 -3.70 -2.57
C VAL A 325 -11.70 -5.08 -3.09
N GLY A 326 -11.09 -6.13 -2.58
CA GLY A 326 -11.46 -7.48 -2.96
C GLY A 326 -10.67 -8.54 -2.22
N CYS A 327 -11.11 -9.78 -2.30
CA CYS A 327 -10.50 -10.93 -1.67
C CYS A 327 -10.65 -12.18 -2.55
N GLY A 328 -9.77 -13.16 -2.32
CA GLY A 328 -9.73 -14.41 -3.06
C GLY A 328 -10.58 -15.45 -2.37
N ILE A 329 -11.74 -15.77 -2.93
CA ILE A 329 -12.68 -16.74 -2.39
C ILE A 329 -12.23 -18.15 -2.78
N VAL A 330 -12.04 -18.99 -1.77
CA VAL A 330 -11.75 -20.43 -1.87
C VAL A 330 -12.81 -21.23 -1.14
N TRP A 331 -12.74 -22.56 -1.20
CA TRP A 331 -13.72 -23.44 -0.54
C TRP A 331 -13.86 -23.16 0.97
N ASP A 332 -12.74 -22.92 1.66
CA ASP A 332 -12.70 -22.69 3.10
C ASP A 332 -13.03 -21.23 3.51
N SER A 333 -13.35 -20.35 2.55
CA SER A 333 -13.71 -18.97 2.85
C SER A 333 -15.02 -18.88 3.66
N ASP A 334 -15.04 -18.02 4.67
CA ASP A 334 -16.24 -17.65 5.42
C ASP A 334 -16.77 -16.29 4.92
N PRO A 335 -18.04 -16.18 4.50
CA PRO A 335 -18.56 -14.93 3.93
C PRO A 335 -18.35 -13.69 4.80
N SER A 336 -18.53 -13.83 6.11
CA SER A 336 -18.41 -12.69 7.03
C SER A 336 -16.96 -12.29 7.24
N ASP A 337 -16.03 -13.24 7.36
CA ASP A 337 -14.60 -12.96 7.44
C ASP A 337 -14.08 -12.27 6.17
N GLU A 338 -14.54 -12.72 4.99
CA GLU A 338 -14.16 -12.14 3.70
C GLU A 338 -14.66 -10.69 3.54
N PHE A 339 -15.85 -10.39 4.06
CA PHE A 339 -16.36 -9.01 4.10
C PHE A 339 -15.51 -8.11 5.01
N GLU A 340 -15.10 -8.61 6.18
CA GLU A 340 -14.19 -7.88 7.08
C GLU A 340 -12.79 -7.67 6.48
N GLU A 341 -12.35 -8.59 5.62
CA GLU A 341 -11.09 -8.45 4.87
C GLU A 341 -11.12 -7.24 3.94
N LEU A 342 -12.26 -6.90 3.33
CA LEU A 342 -12.40 -5.70 2.48
C LEU A 342 -12.08 -4.43 3.28
N GLN A 343 -12.65 -4.30 4.48
CA GLN A 343 -12.41 -3.15 5.35
C GLN A 343 -10.95 -3.12 5.81
N THR A 344 -10.38 -4.28 6.11
CA THR A 344 -8.97 -4.42 6.50
C THR A 344 -8.04 -3.94 5.39
N LYS A 345 -8.30 -4.30 4.12
CA LYS A 345 -7.55 -3.82 2.95
C LYS A 345 -7.77 -2.32 2.69
N ALA A 346 -8.94 -1.79 3.02
CA ALA A 346 -9.25 -0.37 2.94
C ALA A 346 -8.58 0.49 4.03
N ARG A 347 -7.99 -0.11 5.08
CA ARG A 347 -7.30 0.65 6.14
C ARG A 347 -6.15 1.50 5.62
N ILE A 348 -5.63 1.20 4.43
CA ILE A 348 -4.62 2.04 3.78
C ILE A 348 -5.10 3.49 3.58
N LEU A 349 -6.40 3.70 3.36
CA LEU A 349 -6.98 5.03 3.23
C LEU A 349 -6.91 5.86 4.52
N LYS A 350 -6.66 5.20 5.65
CA LYS A 350 -6.52 5.78 6.99
C LYS A 350 -5.07 5.73 7.50
N GLN A 351 -4.09 5.48 6.63
CA GLN A 351 -2.68 5.59 7.01
C GLN A 351 -2.42 6.95 7.65
N PRO A 352 -1.57 7.03 8.67
CA PRO A 352 -1.32 8.26 9.39
C PRO A 352 -0.48 9.24 8.58
N ASP A 353 -0.55 10.51 8.95
CA ASP A 353 0.29 11.58 8.43
C ASP A 353 1.79 11.15 8.38
N PRO A 354 2.44 11.14 7.20
CA PRO A 354 3.86 10.82 7.06
C PRO A 354 4.79 11.62 8.00
N GLY A 355 4.40 12.84 8.36
CA GLY A 355 5.11 13.77 9.23
C GLY A 355 4.90 13.56 10.73
N PHE A 356 4.09 12.57 11.15
CA PHE A 356 4.02 12.24 12.57
C PHE A 356 5.39 11.76 13.06
N HIS A 357 5.74 12.14 14.29
CA HIS A 357 7.00 11.75 14.91
C HIS A 357 6.76 11.04 16.23
N LEU A 358 7.68 10.14 16.57
CA LEU A 358 7.74 9.59 17.91
C LEU A 358 8.39 10.61 18.82
N PHE A 359 7.98 10.63 20.09
CA PHE A 359 8.61 11.53 21.03
C PHE A 359 8.77 10.92 22.41
N GLU A 360 9.74 11.46 23.15
CA GLU A 360 9.92 11.22 24.56
C GLU A 360 9.90 12.53 25.34
N THR A 361 9.41 12.46 26.56
CA THR A 361 9.46 13.60 27.49
C THR A 361 10.17 13.14 28.74
N MET A 362 11.30 13.76 29.03
CA MET A 362 12.28 13.31 29.99
C MET A 362 12.64 14.45 30.94
N GLY A 363 12.72 14.15 32.24
CA GLY A 363 13.25 15.08 33.23
C GLY A 363 14.77 14.97 33.33
N ILE A 364 15.46 16.10 33.27
CA ILE A 364 16.90 16.19 33.54
C ILE A 364 17.11 16.83 34.90
N THR A 365 17.87 16.16 35.75
CA THR A 365 18.21 16.62 37.10
C THR A 365 19.68 16.34 37.37
N LYS A 366 20.41 17.34 37.87
CA LYS A 366 21.87 17.24 38.13
C LYS A 366 22.64 16.74 36.90
N GLY A 367 22.31 17.27 35.71
CA GLY A 367 22.92 16.89 34.44
C GLY A 367 22.66 15.44 33.98
N LYS A 368 21.65 14.76 34.53
CA LYS A 368 21.31 13.37 34.15
C LYS A 368 19.85 13.24 33.77
N ILE A 369 19.57 12.46 32.73
CA ILE A 369 18.22 12.09 32.32
C ILE A 369 17.67 11.03 33.27
N THR A 370 16.51 11.31 33.86
CA THR A 370 15.80 10.38 34.74
C THR A 370 15.26 9.20 33.94
N ARG A 371 15.55 7.97 34.39
CA ARG A 371 15.07 6.71 33.79
C ARG A 371 15.41 6.55 32.28
N LEU A 372 16.54 7.10 31.83
CA LEU A 372 16.95 7.10 30.42
C LEU A 372 16.74 5.76 29.71
N ALA A 373 17.22 4.66 30.29
CA ALA A 373 17.09 3.33 29.70
C ALA A 373 15.62 2.92 29.41
N ARG A 374 14.66 3.33 30.26
CA ARG A 374 13.24 3.06 30.04
C ARG A 374 12.65 3.91 28.91
N HIS A 375 13.09 5.16 28.79
CA HIS A 375 12.69 6.04 27.69
C HIS A 375 13.21 5.50 26.35
N LEU A 376 14.50 5.14 26.27
CA LEU A 376 15.08 4.59 25.06
C LEU A 376 14.42 3.27 24.66
N SER A 377 14.16 2.37 25.62
CA SER A 377 13.46 1.12 25.32
C SER A 377 12.04 1.33 24.80
N ARG A 378 11.30 2.34 25.30
CA ARG A 378 9.95 2.66 24.79
C ARG A 378 10.01 3.31 23.41
N LEU A 379 10.96 4.21 23.19
CA LEU A 379 11.18 4.86 21.89
C LEU A 379 11.55 3.82 20.83
N GLU A 380 12.48 2.91 21.15
CA GLU A 380 12.90 1.79 20.30
C GLU A 380 11.71 0.88 19.94
N LYS A 381 10.92 0.46 20.94
CA LYS A 381 9.71 -0.37 20.69
C LYS A 381 8.70 0.33 19.79
N SER A 382 8.52 1.64 19.97
CA SER A 382 7.61 2.42 19.12
C SER A 382 8.17 2.58 17.71
N ALA A 383 9.49 2.81 17.59
CA ALA A 383 10.17 2.90 16.31
C ALA A 383 10.08 1.59 15.53
N GLN A 384 10.26 0.45 16.19
CA GLN A 384 10.09 -0.88 15.59
C GLN A 384 8.65 -1.11 15.12
N TYR A 385 7.65 -0.76 15.93
CA TYR A 385 6.23 -0.93 15.57
C TYR A 385 5.86 -0.10 14.33
N TRP A 386 6.29 1.16 14.27
CA TRP A 386 5.97 2.07 13.18
C TRP A 386 6.99 2.07 12.04
N SER A 387 8.03 1.22 12.12
CA SER A 387 9.16 1.17 11.19
C SER A 387 9.86 2.53 10.98
N PHE A 388 10.16 3.21 12.09
CA PHE A 388 11.06 4.36 12.09
C PHE A 388 12.49 3.85 12.17
N ALA A 389 13.40 4.46 11.41
CA ALA A 389 14.82 4.20 11.61
C ALA A 389 15.22 4.62 13.02
N PHE A 390 15.92 3.73 13.74
CA PHE A 390 16.34 3.97 15.11
C PHE A 390 17.70 3.32 15.33
N ASP A 391 18.70 4.14 15.63
CA ASP A 391 20.00 3.69 16.11
C ASP A 391 20.21 4.17 17.54
N LYS A 392 20.22 3.21 18.48
CA LYS A 392 20.36 3.51 19.90
C LYS A 392 21.65 4.26 20.20
N GLN A 393 22.75 3.90 19.53
CA GLN A 393 24.06 4.50 19.78
C GLN A 393 24.08 5.98 19.34
N SER A 394 23.49 6.29 18.20
CA SER A 394 23.31 7.66 17.71
C SER A 394 22.46 8.49 18.67
N VAL A 395 21.37 7.93 19.20
CA VAL A 395 20.51 8.61 20.19
C VAL A 395 21.27 8.89 21.48
N GLU A 396 22.02 7.92 21.99
CA GLU A 396 22.82 8.08 23.22
C GLU A 396 23.93 9.13 23.04
N THR A 397 24.56 9.16 21.87
CA THR A 397 25.56 10.17 21.49
C THR A 397 24.93 11.57 21.47
N TYR A 398 23.79 11.71 20.78
CA TYR A 398 23.05 12.97 20.69
C TYR A 398 22.67 13.52 22.07
N LEU A 399 22.14 12.65 22.95
CA LEU A 399 21.77 13.04 24.31
C LEU A 399 22.98 13.41 25.16
N THR A 400 24.11 12.73 24.97
CA THR A 400 25.36 13.03 25.70
C THR A 400 25.89 14.42 25.32
N GLU A 401 25.87 14.75 24.03
CA GLU A 401 26.26 16.09 23.55
C GLU A 401 25.31 17.17 24.08
N LEU A 402 24.00 16.91 24.06
CA LEU A 402 23.00 17.81 24.63
C LEU A 402 23.23 18.06 26.13
N LEU A 403 23.54 17.02 26.91
CA LEU A 403 23.79 17.18 28.35
C LEU A 403 25.04 18.02 28.65
N ARG A 404 26.00 18.10 27.71
CA ARG A 404 27.19 18.96 27.85
C ARG A 404 26.90 20.44 27.58
N SER A 405 25.82 20.77 26.86
CA SER A 405 25.50 22.14 26.47
C SER A 405 24.57 22.88 27.45
N ILE A 406 24.04 22.19 28.47
CA ILE A 406 23.06 22.76 29.43
C ILE A 406 23.67 23.03 30.82
N ASP A 407 23.08 23.96 31.58
CA ASP A 407 23.43 24.17 32.99
C ASP A 407 22.93 23.00 33.86
N SER A 408 23.86 22.20 34.37
CA SER A 408 23.59 21.04 35.20
C SER A 408 22.96 21.35 36.57
N ARG A 409 23.01 22.61 37.02
CA ARG A 409 22.37 23.07 38.28
C ARG A 409 20.87 23.27 38.11
N GLN A 410 20.41 23.52 36.89
CA GLN A 410 18.99 23.67 36.58
C GLN A 410 18.33 22.32 36.34
N GLN A 411 17.01 22.28 36.53
CA GLN A 411 16.19 21.16 36.12
C GLN A 411 15.54 21.48 34.78
N TRP A 412 15.51 20.49 33.90
CA TRP A 412 14.99 20.65 32.54
C TRP A 412 13.95 19.60 32.22
N ARG A 413 12.95 19.99 31.43
CA ARG A 413 12.06 19.09 30.70
C ARG A 413 12.55 19.03 29.26
N LEU A 414 13.14 17.90 28.91
CA LEU A 414 13.56 17.57 27.55
C LEU A 414 12.40 16.90 26.81
N ARG A 415 12.04 17.44 25.65
CA ARG A 415 11.24 16.71 24.65
C ARG A 415 12.16 16.29 23.52
N LEU A 416 12.43 14.99 23.40
CA LEU A 416 13.17 14.42 22.27
C LEU A 416 12.17 13.94 21.23
N GLN A 417 12.41 14.21 19.96
CA GLN A 417 11.58 13.79 18.83
C GLN A 417 12.43 12.94 17.89
N LEU A 418 11.81 11.92 17.30
CA LEU A 418 12.40 11.02 16.32
C LEU A 418 11.47 10.99 15.10
N ASN A 419 11.97 11.45 13.96
CA ASN A 419 11.25 11.33 12.69
C ASN A 419 11.45 9.94 12.06
N ARG A 420 10.71 9.66 10.99
CA ARG A 420 10.70 8.34 10.35
C ARG A 420 12.06 7.90 9.80
N CYS A 421 12.87 8.85 9.32
CA CYS A 421 14.22 8.61 8.80
C CYS A 421 15.29 8.49 9.90
N GLY A 422 14.89 8.56 11.18
CA GLY A 422 15.80 8.44 12.32
C GLY A 422 16.49 9.75 12.73
N ALA A 423 16.12 10.88 12.12
CA ALA A 423 16.64 12.17 12.52
C ALA A 423 16.03 12.60 13.86
N LEU A 424 16.90 13.15 14.71
CA LEU A 424 16.56 13.59 16.07
C LEU A 424 16.46 15.10 16.13
N SER A 425 15.41 15.58 16.80
CA SER A 425 15.27 16.97 17.21
C SER A 425 14.86 17.04 18.69
N HIS A 426 15.04 18.19 19.32
CA HIS A 426 14.64 18.35 20.71
C HIS A 426 14.15 19.76 21.03
N THR A 427 13.34 19.87 22.08
CA THR A 427 13.09 21.12 22.79
C THR A 427 13.44 20.97 24.27
N LEU A 428 13.93 22.06 24.87
CA LEU A 428 14.27 22.15 26.28
C LEU A 428 13.50 23.28 26.92
N HIS A 429 12.87 22.98 28.05
CA HIS A 429 12.23 23.98 28.90
C HIS A 429 12.75 23.82 30.32
N THR A 430 12.95 24.91 31.03
CA THR A 430 13.21 24.85 32.47
C THR A 430 12.02 24.18 33.15
N PHE A 431 12.29 23.33 34.13
CA PHE A 431 11.28 22.61 34.88
C PHE A 431 11.38 22.98 36.35
N VAL A 432 10.28 23.47 36.91
CA VAL A 432 10.14 23.68 38.35
C VAL A 432 9.12 22.65 38.82
N PRO A 433 9.50 21.71 39.70
CA PRO A 433 8.55 20.74 40.26
C PRO A 433 7.42 21.48 40.97
N ASP A 434 6.20 20.97 40.82
CA ASP A 434 5.09 21.45 41.64
C ASP A 434 5.43 21.27 43.12
N PRO A 435 4.98 22.19 44.00
CA PRO A 435 5.12 22.00 45.43
C PRO A 435 4.50 20.67 45.84
N VAL A 436 5.16 19.96 46.75
CA VAL A 436 4.69 18.66 47.25
C VAL A 436 3.27 18.86 47.80
N ALA A 437 2.29 18.19 47.17
CA ALA A 437 0.92 18.18 47.65
C ALA A 437 0.91 17.68 49.10
N THR A 438 0.21 18.39 49.97
CA THR A 438 0.05 17.99 51.35
C THR A 438 -0.93 16.82 51.44
N ASP A 439 -0.76 15.94 52.42
CA ASP A 439 -1.72 14.87 52.69
C ASP A 439 -3.12 15.49 52.91
N GLY A 440 -4.04 15.24 51.97
CA GLY A 440 -5.40 15.81 51.98
C GLY A 440 -5.80 16.58 50.73
N ASP A 441 -4.86 16.91 49.83
CA ASP A 441 -5.17 17.56 48.56
C ASP A 441 -5.82 16.57 47.57
N CYS A 442 -7.14 16.63 47.41
CA CYS A 442 -7.86 15.84 46.41
C CYS A 442 -7.78 16.50 45.04
N LEU A 443 -7.17 15.81 44.06
CA LEU A 443 -7.27 16.20 42.65
C LEU A 443 -8.63 15.80 42.10
N SER A 444 -9.36 16.76 41.54
CA SER A 444 -10.61 16.48 40.83
C SER A 444 -10.29 15.87 39.47
N LEU A 445 -10.65 14.60 39.28
CA LEU A 445 -10.56 13.90 38.00
C LEU A 445 -11.91 13.95 37.30
N SER A 446 -11.90 14.25 36.01
CA SER A 446 -13.09 14.31 35.18
C SER A 446 -12.89 13.42 33.95
N ILE A 447 -13.93 12.70 33.55
CA ILE A 447 -13.87 11.74 32.45
C ILE A 447 -14.46 12.37 31.20
N SER A 448 -13.70 12.35 30.09
CA SER A 448 -14.21 12.77 28.78
C SER A 448 -15.40 11.89 28.38
N PRO A 449 -16.52 12.48 27.95
CA PRO A 449 -17.72 11.72 27.56
C PRO A 449 -17.51 10.88 26.30
N THR A 450 -16.54 11.25 25.44
CA THR A 450 -16.28 10.56 24.18
C THR A 450 -15.29 9.41 24.39
N PRO A 451 -15.71 8.14 24.20
CA PRO A 451 -14.82 7.01 24.36
C PRO A 451 -13.73 6.97 23.28
N VAL A 452 -12.64 6.26 23.60
CA VAL A 452 -11.53 5.99 22.68
C VAL A 452 -11.45 4.49 22.36
N GLU A 453 -10.90 4.14 21.20
CA GLU A 453 -10.67 2.75 20.84
C GLU A 453 -9.43 2.21 21.57
N SER A 454 -9.63 1.26 22.47
CA SER A 454 -8.54 0.69 23.29
C SER A 454 -7.41 0.03 22.49
N LYS A 455 -7.67 -0.34 21.23
CA LYS A 455 -6.70 -0.94 20.32
C LYS A 455 -6.04 0.08 19.37
N ASP A 456 -6.34 1.37 19.50
CA ASP A 456 -5.73 2.42 18.67
C ASP A 456 -4.22 2.49 18.92
N PRO A 457 -3.38 2.18 17.91
CA PRO A 457 -1.93 2.26 18.05
C PRO A 457 -1.41 3.65 18.45
N PHE A 458 -2.13 4.74 18.12
CA PHE A 458 -1.76 6.11 18.49
C PHE A 458 -1.97 6.42 19.97
N LEU A 459 -2.73 5.59 20.69
CA LEU A 459 -2.91 5.67 22.15
C LEU A 459 -1.95 4.74 22.89
N ILE A 460 -1.49 3.67 22.24
CA ILE A 460 -0.51 2.73 22.78
C ILE A 460 0.91 3.30 22.70
N HIS A 461 1.23 4.02 21.62
CA HIS A 461 2.55 4.61 21.36
C HIS A 461 2.59 6.11 21.58
N LYS A 462 3.75 6.63 22.02
CA LYS A 462 3.94 8.06 22.26
C LYS A 462 4.27 8.79 20.95
N THR A 463 3.24 9.30 20.28
CA THR A 463 3.34 9.93 18.96
C THR A 463 2.91 11.39 19.00
N SER A 464 3.33 12.18 18.02
CA SER A 464 2.89 13.56 17.87
C SER A 464 1.39 13.72 17.57
N ARG A 465 0.66 12.62 17.30
CA ARG A 465 -0.78 12.64 17.07
C ARG A 465 -1.52 12.77 18.39
N ARG A 466 -2.24 13.88 18.56
CA ARG A 466 -2.86 14.25 19.84
C ARG A 466 -4.38 14.48 19.79
N GLU A 467 -5.02 14.25 18.66
CA GLU A 467 -6.46 14.48 18.42
C GLU A 467 -7.35 14.01 19.58
N ALA A 468 -7.17 12.77 20.07
CA ALA A 468 -7.96 12.24 21.17
C ALA A 468 -7.74 12.99 22.49
N TYR A 469 -6.50 13.40 22.78
CA TYR A 469 -6.15 14.15 23.98
C TYR A 469 -6.65 15.60 23.89
N ASP A 470 -6.48 16.25 22.74
CA ASP A 470 -6.91 17.62 22.52
C ASP A 470 -8.44 17.72 22.58
N ARG A 471 -9.16 16.72 22.02
CA ARG A 471 -10.60 16.58 22.20
C ARG A 471 -10.99 16.41 23.67
N ALA A 472 -10.32 15.52 24.40
CA ALA A 472 -10.62 15.30 25.82
C ALA A 472 -10.42 16.59 26.66
N VAL A 473 -9.36 17.36 26.38
CA VAL A 473 -9.12 18.67 27.01
C VAL A 473 -10.22 19.67 26.67
N ALA A 474 -10.70 19.68 25.42
CA ALA A 474 -11.78 20.56 24.99
C ALA A 474 -13.15 20.19 25.62
N GLU A 475 -13.43 18.90 25.77
CA GLU A 475 -14.66 18.40 26.40
C GLU A 475 -14.65 18.58 27.92
N VAL A 476 -13.46 18.60 28.54
CA VAL A 476 -13.28 18.64 29.99
C VAL A 476 -12.24 19.71 30.39
N PRO A 477 -12.53 21.01 30.15
CA PRO A 477 -11.54 22.07 30.30
C PRO A 477 -11.13 22.38 31.76
N LEU A 478 -11.91 21.89 32.73
CA LEU A 478 -11.69 22.11 34.17
C LEU A 478 -11.20 20.86 34.92
N GLY A 479 -10.98 19.74 34.22
CA GLY A 479 -10.40 18.52 34.80
C GLY A 479 -8.88 18.50 34.69
N VAL A 480 -8.23 17.74 35.58
CA VAL A 480 -6.81 17.33 35.41
C VAL A 480 -6.71 16.14 34.46
#